data_AF-A0A2J8AHN7-F1
#
_entry.id   AF-A0A2J8AHN7-F1
#
_cell.length_a   1.000
_cell.length_b   1.000
_cell.length_c   1.000
_cell.angle_alpha   90.00
_cell.angle_beta   90.00
_cell.angle_gamma   90.00
#
_symmetry.space_group_name_H-M   'P 1'
#
loop_
_entity.id
_entity.type
_entity.pdbx_description
1 polymer ?
#
loop_
_entity_poly.entity_id
_entity_poly.type
_entity_poly.pdbx_seq_one_letter_code
_entity_poly.pdbx_strand_id
1 'polypeptide(L)' 'MEHLVVRWDVANRSGLSGEAAAAQEYVVKLPDRIRKLAERASARKAKTKVVHSPFSWIFDRKVEL' A
#
# COMPACT_ATOMS: atom_id res chain seq x y z
N MET A 1 -4.01 -2.84 5.82
CA MET A 1 -5.35 -2.26 5.62
C MET A 1 -6.43 -3.31 5.47
N GLU A 2 -6.26 -4.31 4.60
CA GLU A 2 -7.22 -5.42 4.43
C GLU A 2 -7.62 -6.10 5.76
N HIS A 3 -6.64 -6.39 6.62
CA HIS A 3 -6.89 -6.92 7.96
C HIS A 3 -7.86 -6.07 8.80
N LEU A 4 -7.70 -4.74 8.78
CA LEU A 4 -8.55 -3.83 9.58
C LEU A 4 -9.96 -3.70 8.98
N VAL A 5 -10.07 -3.72 7.66
CA VAL A 5 -11.37 -3.72 6.96
C VAL A 5 -12.20 -4.94 7.38
N VAL A 6 -11.58 -6.11 7.44
CA VAL A 6 -12.22 -7.36 7.91
C VAL A 6 -12.48 -7.31 9.42
N ARG A 7 -11.49 -6.90 10.22
CA ARG A 7 -11.59 -6.92 11.68
C ARG A 7 -12.69 -6.01 12.22
N TRP A 8 -12.94 -4.88 11.56
CA TRP A 8 -13.98 -3.93 11.95
C TRP A 8 -15.27 -4.06 11.15
N ASP A 9 -15.34 -5.06 10.27
CA ASP A 9 -16.51 -5.33 9.43
C ASP A 9 -16.98 -4.10 8.65
N VAL A 10 -16.02 -3.34 8.11
CA VAL A 10 -16.28 -2.03 7.49
C VAL A 10 -17.21 -2.17 6.28
N ALA A 11 -17.13 -3.27 5.54
CA ALA A 11 -17.95 -3.52 4.36
C ALA A 11 -19.45 -3.69 4.67
N ASN A 12 -19.79 -4.19 5.87
CA ASN A 12 -21.18 -4.52 6.22
C ASN A 12 -21.84 -3.46 7.12
N ARG A 13 -21.21 -2.31 7.36
CA ARG A 13 -21.83 -1.23 8.13
C ARG A 13 -23.02 -0.65 7.38
N SER A 14 -24.17 -0.62 8.04
CA SER A 14 -25.43 -0.07 7.53
C SER A 14 -25.73 1.31 8.12
N GLY A 15 -26.67 2.04 7.52
CA GLY A 15 -27.12 3.36 8.01
C GLY A 15 -26.17 4.51 7.69
N LEU A 16 -25.20 4.29 6.80
CA LEU A 16 -24.28 5.31 6.32
C LEU A 16 -24.90 6.02 5.10
N SER A 17 -24.79 7.35 5.03
CA SER A 17 -25.28 8.15 3.92
C SER A 17 -24.30 9.27 3.57
N GLY A 18 -24.36 9.76 2.33
CA GLY A 18 -23.52 10.85 1.85
C GLY A 18 -22.03 10.51 1.94
N GLU A 19 -21.26 11.38 2.59
CA GLU A 19 -19.81 11.24 2.74
C GLU A 19 -19.40 9.94 3.46
N ALA A 20 -20.19 9.51 4.46
CA ALA A 20 -19.87 8.31 5.23
C ALA A 20 -19.95 7.03 4.38
N ALA A 21 -20.92 6.96 3.45
CA ALA A 21 -21.05 5.86 2.50
C ALA A 21 -19.89 5.87 1.47
N ALA A 22 -19.52 7.05 0.97
CA ALA A 22 -18.38 7.20 0.07
C ALA A 22 -17.04 6.79 0.74
N ALA A 23 -16.86 7.16 2.02
CA ALA A 23 -15.68 6.78 2.79
C ALA A 23 -15.60 5.26 3.00
N GLN A 24 -16.71 4.61 3.30
CA GLN A 24 -16.81 3.15 3.42
C GLN A 24 -16.37 2.47 2.11
N GLU A 25 -16.96 2.87 0.98
CA GLU A 25 -16.64 2.30 -0.32
C GLU A 25 -15.16 2.51 -0.70
N TYR A 26 -14.64 3.71 -0.44
CA TYR A 26 -13.24 4.03 -0.70
C TYR A 26 -12.29 3.13 0.10
N VAL A 27 -12.52 3.02 1.42
CA VAL A 27 -11.66 2.23 2.32
C VAL A 27 -11.71 0.75 1.98
N VAL A 28 -12.89 0.21 1.63
CA VAL A 28 -13.05 -1.19 1.22
C VAL A 28 -12.28 -1.50 -0.07
N LYS A 29 -12.29 -0.59 -1.05
CA LYS A 29 -11.59 -0.78 -2.34
C LYS A 29 -10.09 -0.47 -2.30
N LEU A 30 -9.62 0.22 -1.27
CA LEU A 30 -8.25 0.72 -1.20
C LEU A 30 -7.17 -0.37 -1.16
N PRO A 31 -7.30 -1.48 -0.41
CA PRO A 31 -6.28 -2.53 -0.35
C PRO A 31 -5.94 -3.10 -1.73
N ASP A 32 -6.93 -3.40 -2.56
CA ASP A 32 -6.73 -3.90 -3.91
C ASP A 32 -6.04 -2.89 -4.81
N ARG A 33 -6.38 -1.60 -4.67
CA ARG A 33 -5.72 -0.51 -5.42
C ARG A 33 -4.25 -0.41 -5.05
N ILE A 34 -3.93 -0.48 -3.76
CA ILE A 34 -2.54 -0.45 -3.27
C ILE A 34 -1.77 -1.67 -3.78
N ARG A 35 -2.37 -2.87 -3.76
CA ARG A 35 -1.73 -4.10 -4.25
C ARG A 35 -1.35 -3.97 -5.73
N LYS A 36 -2.31 -3.60 -6.59
CA LYS A 36 -2.07 -3.37 -8.02
C LYS A 36 -1.02 -2.28 -8.28
N LEU A 37 -1.01 -1.22 -7.47
CA LEU A 37 -0.02 -0.16 -7.59
C LEU A 37 1.39 -0.65 -7.21
N ALA A 38 1.50 -1.41 -6.12
CA ALA A 38 2.76 -1.99 -5.66
C ALA A 38 3.33 -2.99 -6.69
N GLU A 39 2.49 -3.85 -7.27
CA GLU A 39 2.88 -4.77 -8.36
C GLU A 39 3.39 -4.03 -9.59
N ARG A 40 2.73 -2.92 -9.98
CA ARG A 40 3.22 -2.09 -11.10
C ARG A 40 4.54 -1.41 -10.76
N ALA A 41 4.72 -0.98 -9.51
CA ALA A 41 5.96 -0.36 -9.06
C ALA A 41 7.11 -1.39 -9.01
N SER A 42 6.88 -2.61 -8.53
CA SER A 42 7.89 -3.67 -8.52
C SER A 42 8.27 -4.10 -9.94
N ALA A 43 7.30 -4.23 -10.86
CA ALA A 43 7.56 -4.52 -12.26
C ALA A 43 8.40 -3.45 -12.96
N ARG A 44 8.26 -2.17 -12.57
CA ARG A 44 9.13 -1.07 -13.05
C ARG A 44 10.52 -1.12 -12.42
N LYS A 45 10.61 -1.37 -11.11
CA LYS A 45 11.89 -1.53 -10.41
C LYS A 45 12.73 -2.65 -11.02
N ALA A 46 12.13 -3.80 -11.34
CA ALA A 46 12.81 -4.93 -11.95
C ALA A 46 13.46 -4.62 -13.32
N LYS A 47 13.01 -3.56 -14.01
CA LYS A 47 13.57 -3.10 -15.29
C LYS A 47 14.61 -1.99 -15.14
N THR A 48 14.77 -1.45 -13.93
CA THR A 48 15.69 -0.35 -13.65
C THR A 48 17.00 -0.92 -13.14
N LYS A 49 18.11 -0.21 -13.36
CA LYS A 49 19.42 -0.61 -12.83
C LYS A 49 19.40 -0.60 -11.30
N VAL A 50 20.01 -1.60 -10.70
CA VAL A 50 20.22 -1.66 -9.25
C VAL A 50 21.11 -0.50 -8.84
N VAL A 51 20.66 0.28 -7.85
CA VAL A 51 21.40 1.41 -7.31
C VAL A 51 22.01 0.99 -5.98
N HIS A 52 23.32 1.14 -5.83
CA HIS A 52 23.99 0.94 -4.55
C HIS A 52 24.17 2.28 -3.84
N SER A 53 23.70 2.37 -2.60
CA SER A 53 23.83 3.58 -1.78
C SER A 53 24.54 3.29 -0.46
N PRO A 54 25.40 4.20 0.01
CA PRO A 54 26.03 4.09 1.32
C PRO A 54 25.01 4.39 2.42
N PHE A 55 25.16 3.70 3.53
CA PHE A 55 24.30 3.88 4.71
C PHE A 55 25.17 4.09 5.95
N SER A 56 24.97 5.22 6.64
CA SER A 56 25.80 5.63 7.79
C SER A 56 25.74 4.66 8.98
N TRP A 57 24.57 4.09 9.25
CA TRP A 57 24.34 3.07 10.29
C TRP A 57 25.03 1.73 10.03
N ILE A 58 25.62 1.53 8.84
CA ILE A 58 26.48 0.39 8.52
C ILE A 58 27.88 0.85 8.07
N PHE A 59 28.38 1.95 8.63
CA PHE A 59 29.71 2.52 8.35
C PHE A 59 29.90 2.84 6.85
N ASP A 60 28.90 3.46 6.25
CA ASP A 60 28.86 3.86 4.83
C ASP A 60 29.09 2.73 3.82
N ARG A 61 28.85 1.48 4.24
CA ARG A 61 28.83 0.33 3.32
C ARG A 61 27.75 0.54 2.27
N LYS A 62 28.11 0.30 1.00
CA LYS A 62 27.20 0.38 -0.14
C LYS A 62 26.39 -0.91 -0.24
N VAL A 63 25.08 -0.82 -0.12
CA VAL A 63 24.15 -1.95 -0.32
C VAL A 63 23.12 -1.61 -1.39
N GLU A 64 22.53 -2.64 -1.99
CA GLU A 64 21.48 -2.52 -3.01
C GLU A 64 20.19 -1.92 -2.42
N LEU A 65 19.52 -1.04 -3.18
CA LEU A 65 18.26 -0.38 -2.85
C LEU A 65 17.04 -0.94 -3.59
#